data_AF-A0A800F5Q0-F1
#
_entry.id   AF-A0A800F5Q0-F1
#
_cell.length_a   1.000
_cell.length_b   1.000
_cell.length_c   1.000
_cell.angle_alpha   90.00
_cell.angle_beta   90.00
_cell.angle_gamma   90.00
#
_symmetry.space_group_name_H-M   'P 1'
#
loop_
_entity.id
_entity.type
_entity.pdbx_description
1 polymer ?
#
loop_
_entity_poly.entity_id
_entity_poly.type
_entity_poly.pdbx_seq_one_letter_code
_entity_poly.pdbx_strand_id
1 'polypeptide(L)' 'MKRWEYKVIDSQDVDSGGMFKGRQRSDIEAYLCELGRVGWEIINLTFRQLEGRFEFSGIARREKEA' A
#
# COMPACT_ATOMS: atom_id res chain seq x y z
N MET A 1 25.79 -1.31 9.78
CA MET A 1 24.91 -1.41 8.59
C MET A 1 23.47 -1.35 9.06
N LYS A 2 22.62 -0.55 8.40
CA LYS A 2 21.18 -0.55 8.69
C LYS A 2 20.60 -1.92 8.33
N ARG A 3 19.73 -2.46 9.19
CA ARG A 3 18.92 -3.65 8.90
C ARG A 3 17.53 -3.19 8.49
N TRP A 4 16.90 -3.89 7.56
CA TRP A 4 15.60 -3.51 7.01
C TRP A 4 14.57 -4.58 7.29
N GLU A 5 13.36 -4.15 7.63
CA GLU A 5 12.14 -4.94 7.54
C GLU A 5 11.44 -4.60 6.23
N TYR A 6 10.88 -5.60 5.55
CA TYR A 6 10.17 -5.43 4.28
C TYR A 6 8.73 -5.89 4.44
N LYS A 7 7.83 -5.14 3.80
CA LYS A 7 6.41 -5.46 3.73
C LYS A 7 5.99 -5.47 2.26
N VAL A 8 5.43 -6.59 1.81
CA VAL A 8 4.67 -6.62 0.55
C VAL A 8 3.36 -5.90 0.82
N ILE A 9 3.02 -4.95 -0.04
CA ILE A 9 1.78 -4.20 0.05
C ILE A 9 1.01 -4.35 -1.24
N ASP A 10 -0.30 -4.48 -1.16
CA ASP A 10 -1.14 -4.50 -2.35
C ASP A 10 -2.51 -3.92 -2.07
N SER A 11 -3.32 -3.82 -3.12
CA SER A 11 -4.67 -3.29 -2.98
C SER A 11 -5.51 -4.10 -2.00
N GLN A 12 -5.26 -5.40 -1.77
CA GLN A 12 -5.99 -6.21 -0.80
C GLN A 12 -5.83 -5.74 0.65
N ASP A 13 -4.76 -5.03 0.98
CA ASP A 13 -4.56 -4.40 2.29
C ASP A 13 -5.47 -3.19 2.55
N VAL A 14 -6.14 -2.68 1.50
CA VAL A 14 -7.05 -1.55 1.59
C VAL A 14 -8.47 -2.08 1.75
N ASP A 15 -9.11 -1.69 2.85
CA ASP A 15 -10.53 -2.00 3.10
C ASP A 15 -11.37 -1.53 1.91
N SER A 16 -12.09 -2.46 1.27
CA SER A 16 -13.10 -2.09 0.30
C SER A 16 -14.34 -1.63 1.05
N GLY A 17 -14.97 -0.55 0.62
CA GLY A 17 -16.23 -0.03 1.19
C GLY A 17 -17.46 -0.95 1.00
N GLY A 18 -17.28 -2.28 0.96
CA GLY A 18 -18.28 -3.31 0.77
C GLY A 18 -17.98 -4.26 -0.42
N MET A 19 -18.61 -5.44 -0.42
CA MET A 19 -18.43 -6.52 -1.41
C MET A 19 -18.64 -6.13 -2.88
N PHE A 20 -19.36 -5.03 -3.15
CA PHE A 20 -19.72 -4.57 -4.51
C PHE A 20 -19.12 -3.21 -4.89
N LYS A 21 -18.41 -2.54 -3.97
CA LYS A 21 -17.75 -1.27 -4.27
C LYS A 21 -16.26 -1.55 -4.49
N GLY A 22 -15.77 -1.26 -5.70
CA GLY A 22 -14.34 -1.23 -5.96
C GLY A 22 -13.66 -0.23 -5.01
N ARG A 23 -12.37 -0.43 -4.74
CA ARG A 23 -11.60 0.51 -3.91
C ARG A 23 -11.59 1.87 -4.56
N GLN A 24 -11.96 2.89 -3.80
CA GLN A 24 -11.84 4.25 -4.28
C GLN A 24 -10.37 4.64 -4.24
N ARG A 25 -9.99 5.54 -5.15
CA ARG A 25 -8.63 6.09 -5.18
C ARG A 25 -8.26 6.75 -3.84
N SER A 26 -9.21 7.44 -3.20
CA SER A 26 -9.02 8.08 -1.90
C SER A 26 -8.64 7.08 -0.80
N ASP A 27 -9.21 5.87 -0.84
CA ASP A 27 -8.96 4.85 0.19
C ASP A 27 -7.54 4.28 0.02
N ILE A 28 -7.10 4.12 -1.23
CA ILE A 28 -5.72 3.73 -1.56
C ILE A 28 -4.74 4.82 -1.12
N GLU A 29 -5.02 6.09 -1.45
CA GLU A 29 -4.17 7.21 -1.05
C GLU A 29 -4.04 7.31 0.47
N ALA A 30 -5.15 7.15 1.21
CA ALA A 30 -5.15 7.12 2.67
C ALA A 30 -4.28 5.99 3.23
N TYR A 31 -4.38 4.78 2.68
CA TYR A 31 -3.54 3.64 3.06
C TYR A 31 -2.05 3.91 2.84
N LEU A 32 -1.67 4.43 1.66
CA LEU A 32 -0.28 4.72 1.34
C LEU A 32 0.30 5.85 2.21
N CYS A 33 -0.50 6.87 2.54
CA CYS A 33 -0.12 7.92 3.49
C CYS A 33 0.07 7.36 4.90
N GLU A 34 -0.80 6.47 5.35
CA GLU A 34 -0.70 5.84 6.66
C GLU A 34 0.57 5.00 6.80
N LEU A 35 0.96 4.27 5.75
CA LEU A 35 2.26 3.57 5.70
C LEU A 35 3.43 4.53 5.96
N GLY A 36 3.46 5.66 5.24
CA GLY A 36 4.48 6.70 5.46
C GLY A 36 4.45 7.26 6.89
N ARG A 37 3.27 7.50 7.45
CA ARG A 37 3.08 8.02 8.80
C ARG A 37 3.65 7.09 9.87
N VAL A 38 3.54 5.77 9.70
CA VAL A 38 4.07 4.78 10.66
C VAL A 38 5.52 4.36 10.35
N GLY A 39 6.18 5.04 9.41
CA GLY A 39 7.61 4.87 9.13
C GLY A 39 7.95 3.86 8.02
N TRP A 40 6.96 3.40 7.24
CA TRP A 40 7.23 2.61 6.04
C TRP A 40 7.56 3.51 4.85
N GLU A 41 8.69 3.25 4.21
CA GLU A 41 9.10 3.84 2.94
C GLU A 41 8.67 2.92 1.79
N ILE A 42 7.84 3.40 0.87
CA ILE A 42 7.47 2.67 -0.35
C ILE A 42 8.65 2.73 -1.33
N ILE A 43 9.24 1.59 -1.67
CA ILE A 43 10.41 1.50 -2.55
C ILE A 43 10.07 1.03 -3.96
N ASN A 44 8.90 0.40 -4.14
CA ASN A 44 8.34 0.06 -5.42
C ASN A 44 6.82 0.01 -5.33
N LEU A 45 6.14 0.50 -6.36
CA LEU A 45 4.70 0.42 -6.49
C LEU A 45 4.33 0.32 -7.98
N THR A 46 3.61 -0.72 -8.33
CA THR A 46 2.95 -0.86 -9.63
C THR A 46 1.47 -0.57 -9.44
N PHE A 47 0.95 0.45 -10.12
CA PHE A 47 -0.45 0.86 -10.04
C PHE A 47 -1.14 0.64 -11.39
N ARG A 48 -2.37 0.12 -11.38
CA ARG A 48 -3.16 -0.17 -12.57
C ARG A 48 -4.63 0.20 -12.35
N GLN A 49 -5.29 0.58 -13.45
CA GLN A 49 -6.73 0.74 -13.48
C GLN A 49 -7.30 -0.22 -14.53
N LEU A 50 -8.13 -1.17 -14.09
CA LEU A 50 -8.74 -2.18 -14.95
C LEU A 50 -10.25 -2.19 -14.73
N GLU A 51 -11.04 -2.03 -15.79
CA GLU A 51 -12.52 -2.07 -15.74
C GLU A 51 -13.12 -1.19 -14.63
N GLY A 52 -12.57 0.02 -14.44
CA GLY A 52 -13.03 0.96 -13.41
C GLY A 52 -12.60 0.64 -11.97
N ARG A 53 -11.78 -0.40 -11.77
CA ARG A 53 -11.18 -0.75 -10.48
C ARG A 53 -9.72 -0.31 -10.41
N PHE A 54 -9.30 0.14 -9.23
CA PHE A 54 -7.91 0.46 -8.96
C PHE A 54 -7.23 -0.72 -8.24
N GLU A 55 -6.09 -1.13 -8.77
CA GLU A 55 -5.26 -2.20 -8.22
C GLU A 55 -3.81 -1.74 -8.11
N PHE A 56 -3.12 -2.19 -7.08
CA PHE A 56 -1.68 -2.01 -6.97
C PHE A 56 -1.03 -3.18 -6.27
N SER A 57 0.27 -3.34 -6.51
CA SER A 57 1.18 -4.18 -5.75
C SER A 57 2.52 -3.49 -5.61
N GLY A 58 3.21 -3.71 -4.50
CA GLY A 58 4.44 -3.00 -4.19
C GLY A 58 5.18 -3.59 -3.00
N ILE A 59 6.31 -2.95 -2.70
CA ILE A 59 7.14 -3.29 -1.55
C ILE A 59 7.41 -2.00 -0.79
N ALA A 60 7.20 -2.05 0.51
CA ALA A 60 7.65 -1.05 1.45
C ALA A 60 8.76 -1.61 2.35
N ARG A 61 9.59 -0.73 2.91
CA ARG A 61 10.61 -1.08 3.89
C ARG A 61 10.60 -0.11 5.06
N ARG A 62 11.09 -0.54 6.21
CA ARG A 62 11.43 0.35 7.33
C ARG A 62 12.69 -0.13 8.01
N GLU A 63 13.39 0.76 8.70
CA GLU A 63 14.59 0.39 9.45
C GLU A 63 14.19 -0.55 10.60
N LYS A 64 14.89 -1.69 10.71
CA LYS A 64 14.66 -2.65 11.79
C LYS A 64 15.31 -2.10 13.04
N GLU A 65 14.50 -1.74 14.03
CA GLU A 65 14.96 -1.39 15.37
C GLU A 65 15.78 -2.56 15.95
N ALA A 66 16.86 -2.22 16.66
CA ALA A 66 17.98 -3.13 16.90
C ALA A 66 17.64 -4.33 17.79
#